data_AF-A0A318D5K5-F1
#
_entry.id   AF-A0A318D5K5-F1
#
_cell.length_a   1.000
_cell.length_b   1.000
_cell.length_c   1.000
_cell.angle_alpha   90.00
_cell.angle_beta   90.00
_cell.angle_gamma   90.00
#
_symmetry.space_group_name_H-M   'P 1'
#
loop_
_entity.id
_entity.type
_entity.pdbx_description
1 polymer ?
#
loop_
_entity_poly.entity_id
_entity_poly.type
_entity_poly.pdbx_seq_one_letter_code
_entity_poly.pdbx_strand_id
1 'polypeptide(L)'
;MALALGNIGYKDAQSVLTQIINQGLSDKNQSKQKVRGALHGLIILATFHNNKVEGFDKVDTKQLLTYLKHQETQLEASYLLARVPLLDSDNMTPFLELLPELAPPAKANLIRALAKTKQRQVLPTLLKHLDSEHIGVRVNSIRSLANYQENPVSIAGILQALTFDDSISQVTALQTVQAVWLKSPELLSSVKAKLKHDNSWVQSEALLALIRADKGDKKTAQQWLESDDSNHQRAAIAYYVKQNDKDNLKTLAESKRKIIANGAEQALTPEQETAKEASKTEDALPKLPAIVKLETTKGVITIKLFADTPYTSANFIELVESGFYNNTYFHRVIPNFVAQGGSKVGDGSGNVDYSIREELFYRSHLPGTVGMATIGKDTGGAQFFINTAPNIHLDSNYTIFGEVIDGMGVAIKLEQNDKVISAEILRK
;
A
#
# COMPACT_ATOMS: atom_id res chain seq x y z
N MET A 1 -21.47 13.13 -6.32
CA MET A 1 -22.38 12.98 -5.16
C MET A 1 -21.98 11.80 -4.25
N ALA A 2 -21.98 10.55 -4.73
CA ALA A 2 -21.67 9.40 -3.87
C ALA A 2 -20.27 9.43 -3.23
N LEU A 3 -19.25 9.91 -3.95
CA LEU A 3 -17.91 10.14 -3.40
C LEU A 3 -17.89 11.21 -2.31
N ALA A 4 -18.61 12.31 -2.53
CA ALA A 4 -18.74 13.37 -1.54
C ALA A 4 -19.45 12.84 -0.28
N LEU A 5 -20.52 12.05 -0.42
CA LEU A 5 -21.18 11.38 0.71
C LEU A 5 -20.21 10.47 1.49
N GLY A 6 -19.36 9.72 0.77
CA GLY A 6 -18.31 8.91 1.39
C GLY A 6 -17.30 9.73 2.20
N ASN A 7 -16.81 10.84 1.65
CA ASN A 7 -15.81 11.72 2.27
C ASN A 7 -16.35 12.57 3.42
N ILE A 8 -17.64 12.92 3.42
CA ILE A 8 -18.22 13.76 4.48
C ILE A 8 -18.41 12.94 5.77
N GLY A 9 -18.65 11.63 5.66
CA GLY A 9 -18.65 10.74 6.82
C GLY A 9 -19.87 10.83 7.74
N TYR A 10 -21.01 11.37 7.28
CA TYR A 10 -22.25 11.39 8.07
C TYR A 10 -22.97 10.03 8.09
N LYS A 11 -23.64 9.70 9.20
CA LYS A 11 -24.40 8.44 9.36
C LYS A 11 -25.45 8.25 8.26
N ASP A 12 -26.13 9.32 7.85
CA ASP A 12 -27.16 9.26 6.81
C ASP A 12 -26.60 8.92 5.43
N ALA A 13 -25.33 9.28 5.17
CA ALA A 13 -24.66 8.95 3.91
C ALA A 13 -24.59 7.44 3.69
N GLN A 14 -24.30 6.66 4.74
CA GLN A 14 -24.28 5.21 4.67
C GLN A 14 -25.64 4.64 4.26
N SER A 15 -26.72 5.12 4.89
CA SER A 15 -28.07 4.63 4.60
C SER A 15 -28.45 4.85 3.13
N VAL A 16 -28.18 6.05 2.61
CA VAL A 16 -28.46 6.40 1.21
C VAL A 16 -27.64 5.54 0.25
N LEU A 17 -26.34 5.38 0.50
CA LEU A 17 -25.47 4.57 -0.36
C LEU A 17 -25.88 3.09 -0.34
N THR A 18 -26.19 2.55 0.84
CA THR A 18 -26.70 1.18 1.00
C THR A 18 -28.03 0.98 0.28
N GLN A 19 -28.96 1.94 0.36
CA GLN A 19 -30.22 1.86 -0.38
C GLN A 19 -30.00 1.80 -1.90
N ILE A 20 -29.07 2.60 -2.43
CA ILE A 20 -28.74 2.57 -3.87
C ILE A 20 -28.15 1.20 -4.27
N ILE A 21 -27.30 0.62 -3.44
CA ILE A 21 -26.72 -0.71 -3.65
C ILE A 21 -27.80 -1.78 -3.58
N ASN A 22 -28.74 -1.70 -2.65
CA ASN A 22 -29.78 -2.73 -2.50
C ASN A 22 -30.88 -2.64 -3.56
N GLN A 23 -31.04 -1.48 -4.21
CA GLN A 23 -32.00 -1.29 -5.32
C GLN A 23 -31.67 -2.14 -6.57
N GLY A 24 -30.45 -2.67 -6.68
CA GLY A 24 -30.06 -3.53 -7.81
C GLY A 24 -29.62 -2.76 -9.06
N LEU A 25 -29.18 -3.52 -10.06
CA LEU A 25 -28.96 -3.02 -11.41
C LEU A 25 -30.26 -3.10 -12.22
N SER A 26 -30.51 -2.07 -13.04
CA SER A 26 -31.35 -2.19 -14.23
C SER A 26 -30.47 -2.25 -15.48
N ASP A 27 -30.98 -2.71 -16.62
CA ASP A 27 -30.23 -2.84 -17.90
C ASP A 27 -29.72 -1.52 -18.49
N LYS A 28 -29.89 -0.40 -17.79
CA LYS A 28 -29.42 0.92 -18.23
C LYS A 28 -28.00 1.18 -17.71
N ASN A 29 -27.10 1.64 -18.59
CA ASN A 29 -25.73 2.03 -18.23
C ASN A 29 -25.67 3.06 -17.08
N GLN A 30 -26.63 3.98 -17.01
CA GLN A 30 -26.74 4.94 -15.92
C GLN A 30 -26.96 4.27 -14.55
N SER A 31 -27.63 3.11 -14.53
CA SER A 31 -27.84 2.30 -13.33
C SER A 31 -26.52 1.72 -12.83
N LYS A 32 -25.68 1.18 -13.72
CA LYS A 32 -24.35 0.65 -13.40
C LYS A 32 -23.44 1.71 -12.80
N GLN A 33 -23.38 2.90 -13.41
CA GLN A 33 -22.56 4.00 -12.91
C GLN A 33 -23.05 4.49 -11.53
N LYS A 34 -24.37 4.54 -11.30
CA LYS A 34 -24.96 4.90 -10.02
C LYS A 34 -24.56 3.91 -8.91
N VAL A 35 -24.69 2.60 -9.17
CA VAL A 35 -24.29 1.54 -8.24
C VAL A 35 -22.79 1.58 -7.97
N ARG A 36 -21.98 1.69 -9.02
CA ARG A 36 -20.52 1.81 -8.91
C ARG A 36 -20.10 2.98 -8.01
N GLY A 37 -20.70 4.15 -8.23
CA GLY A 37 -20.46 5.32 -7.38
C GLY A 37 -20.89 5.09 -5.93
N ALA A 38 -22.00 4.38 -5.69
CA ALA A 38 -22.47 4.08 -4.34
C ALA A 38 -21.53 3.10 -3.60
N LEU A 39 -21.08 2.04 -4.27
CA LEU A 39 -20.07 1.11 -3.75
C LEU A 39 -18.79 1.87 -3.38
N HIS A 40 -18.32 2.74 -4.27
CA HIS A 40 -17.15 3.58 -4.07
C HIS A 40 -17.29 4.52 -2.87
N GLY A 41 -18.44 5.20 -2.74
CA GLY A 41 -18.74 6.02 -1.57
C GLY A 41 -18.66 5.24 -0.25
N LEU A 42 -19.22 4.02 -0.21
CA LEU A 42 -19.12 3.16 0.97
C LEU A 42 -17.69 2.68 1.25
N ILE A 43 -16.88 2.43 0.22
CA ILE A 43 -15.48 2.03 0.39
C ILE A 43 -14.68 3.14 1.09
N ILE A 44 -14.86 4.39 0.65
CA ILE A 44 -14.22 5.57 1.25
C ILE A 44 -14.68 5.71 2.70
N LEU A 45 -15.99 5.64 2.93
CA LEU A 45 -16.60 5.74 4.26
C LEU A 45 -16.06 4.67 5.23
N ALA A 46 -16.02 3.41 4.79
CA ALA A 46 -15.46 2.28 5.53
C ALA A 46 -13.93 2.39 5.74
N THR A 47 -13.25 3.29 5.02
CA THR A 47 -11.81 3.46 5.10
C THR A 47 -11.39 4.59 6.02
N PHE A 48 -11.99 5.77 5.87
CA PHE A 48 -11.58 6.97 6.61
C PHE A 48 -12.52 7.37 7.74
N HIS A 49 -13.72 6.77 7.81
CA HIS A 49 -14.74 7.12 8.80
C HIS A 49 -15.32 5.89 9.50
N ASN A 50 -14.60 4.77 9.54
CA ASN A 50 -15.08 3.52 10.14
C ASN A 50 -15.48 3.63 11.61
N ASN A 51 -14.97 4.63 12.33
CA ASN A 51 -15.33 4.95 13.72
C ASN A 51 -16.63 5.75 13.86
N LYS A 52 -17.17 6.30 12.77
CA LYS A 52 -18.38 7.14 12.74
C LYS A 52 -19.62 6.40 12.23
N VAL A 53 -19.42 5.21 11.65
CA VAL A 53 -20.48 4.45 10.99
C VAL A 53 -20.53 3.00 11.47
N GLU A 54 -21.76 2.54 11.72
CA GLU A 54 -22.11 1.18 12.15
C GLU A 54 -23.13 0.61 11.16
N GLY A 55 -23.29 -0.71 11.16
CA GLY A 55 -24.43 -1.32 10.45
C GLY A 55 -24.23 -1.50 8.93
N PHE A 56 -23.04 -1.90 8.51
CA PHE A 56 -22.84 -2.33 7.12
C PHE A 56 -23.55 -3.65 6.81
N ASP A 57 -23.98 -4.41 7.81
CA ASP A 57 -24.83 -5.60 7.72
C ASP A 57 -26.13 -5.37 6.91
N LYS A 58 -26.56 -4.12 6.76
CA LYS A 58 -27.70 -3.73 5.91
C LYS A 58 -27.43 -3.82 4.40
N VAL A 59 -26.18 -4.00 3.98
CA VAL A 59 -25.83 -4.19 2.56
C VAL A 59 -26.22 -5.59 2.12
N ASP A 60 -27.07 -5.69 1.09
CA ASP A 60 -27.53 -6.98 0.57
C ASP A 60 -26.40 -7.71 -0.17
N THR A 61 -25.93 -8.81 0.42
CA THR A 61 -24.86 -9.64 -0.15
C THR A 61 -25.28 -10.30 -1.46
N LYS A 62 -26.56 -10.59 -1.68
CA LYS A 62 -27.05 -11.15 -2.96
C LYS A 62 -26.88 -10.13 -4.10
N GLN A 63 -27.08 -8.85 -3.81
CA GLN A 63 -26.80 -7.78 -4.78
C GLN A 63 -25.31 -7.66 -5.05
N LEU A 64 -24.47 -7.71 -4.02
CA LEU A 64 -23.01 -7.72 -4.21
C LEU A 64 -22.54 -8.88 -5.07
N LEU A 65 -23.10 -10.08 -4.89
CA LEU A 65 -22.82 -11.23 -5.75
C LEU A 65 -23.20 -10.96 -7.21
N THR A 66 -24.33 -10.29 -7.45
CA THR A 66 -24.74 -9.87 -8.80
C THR A 66 -23.74 -8.88 -9.39
N TYR A 67 -23.28 -7.91 -8.61
CA TYR A 67 -22.32 -6.89 -9.06
C TYR A 67 -20.93 -7.44 -9.35
N LEU A 68 -20.54 -8.51 -8.67
CA LEU A 68 -19.30 -9.23 -8.98
C LEU A 68 -19.32 -9.91 -10.34
N LYS A 69 -20.50 -10.27 -10.87
CA LYS A 69 -20.65 -10.91 -12.20
C LYS A 69 -20.52 -9.91 -13.35
N HIS A 70 -20.55 -8.60 -13.08
CA HIS A 70 -20.45 -7.57 -14.10
C HIS A 70 -19.08 -6.89 -14.10
N GLN A 71 -18.47 -6.77 -15.27
CA GLN A 71 -17.12 -6.24 -15.43
C GLN A 71 -16.99 -4.80 -14.89
N GLU A 72 -18.04 -4.00 -15.02
CA GLU A 72 -18.07 -2.59 -14.66
C GLU A 72 -18.23 -2.33 -13.17
N THR A 73 -18.62 -3.36 -12.38
CA THR A 73 -18.89 -3.23 -10.94
C THR A 73 -18.11 -4.20 -10.07
N GLN A 74 -17.49 -5.24 -10.66
CA GLN A 74 -16.78 -6.27 -9.89
C GLN A 74 -15.64 -5.71 -9.03
N LEU A 75 -14.96 -4.65 -9.49
CA LEU A 75 -13.85 -4.07 -8.76
C LEU A 75 -14.35 -3.42 -7.46
N GLU A 76 -15.30 -2.51 -7.54
CA GLU A 76 -15.85 -1.81 -6.38
C GLU A 76 -16.61 -2.79 -5.46
N ALA A 77 -17.38 -3.73 -6.01
CA ALA A 77 -18.10 -4.72 -5.20
C ALA A 77 -17.14 -5.59 -4.38
N SER A 78 -16.10 -6.13 -5.02
CA SER A 78 -15.07 -6.91 -4.32
C SER A 78 -14.29 -6.06 -3.31
N TYR A 79 -14.00 -4.80 -3.63
CA TYR A 79 -13.28 -3.90 -2.73
C TYR A 79 -14.05 -3.65 -1.44
N LEU A 80 -15.37 -3.42 -1.54
CA LEU A 80 -16.24 -3.21 -0.40
C LEU A 80 -16.27 -4.46 0.49
N LEU A 81 -16.47 -5.65 -0.10
CA LEU A 81 -16.39 -6.95 0.60
C LEU A 81 -15.04 -7.13 1.31
N ALA A 82 -13.95 -6.71 0.68
CA ALA A 82 -12.62 -6.82 1.23
C ALA A 82 -12.37 -5.84 2.40
N ARG A 83 -13.19 -4.81 2.57
CA ARG A 83 -13.06 -3.78 3.63
C ARG A 83 -13.98 -4.06 4.81
N VAL A 84 -15.20 -4.52 4.55
CA VAL A 84 -16.27 -4.69 5.53
C VAL A 84 -16.59 -6.18 5.75
N PRO A 85 -16.85 -6.64 6.99
CA PRO A 85 -17.15 -8.04 7.27
C PRO A 85 -18.61 -8.41 6.90
N LEU A 86 -18.90 -8.48 5.60
CA LEU A 86 -20.24 -8.82 5.08
C LEU A 86 -20.45 -10.32 4.84
N LEU A 87 -19.36 -11.09 4.80
CA LEU A 87 -19.40 -12.53 4.56
C LEU A 87 -19.23 -13.31 5.87
N ASP A 88 -19.96 -14.42 5.97
CA ASP A 88 -19.93 -15.35 7.10
C ASP A 88 -19.98 -16.81 6.60
N SER A 89 -20.21 -17.77 7.50
CA SER A 89 -20.34 -19.19 7.14
C SER A 89 -21.53 -19.49 6.23
N ASP A 90 -22.60 -18.71 6.34
CA ASP A 90 -23.91 -19.06 5.81
C ASP A 90 -24.08 -18.54 4.38
N ASN A 91 -23.34 -17.48 4.02
CA ASN A 91 -23.50 -16.81 2.74
C ASN A 91 -22.25 -16.84 1.82
N MET A 92 -21.12 -17.38 2.25
CA MET A 92 -19.85 -17.27 1.50
C MET A 92 -19.75 -18.21 0.28
N THR A 93 -20.50 -19.32 0.23
CA THR A 93 -20.33 -20.36 -0.79
C THR A 93 -20.50 -19.85 -2.22
N PRO A 94 -21.56 -19.07 -2.57
CA PRO A 94 -21.70 -18.51 -3.91
C PRO A 94 -20.55 -17.60 -4.33
N PHE A 95 -19.93 -16.90 -3.37
CA PHE A 95 -18.76 -16.04 -3.64
C PHE A 95 -17.51 -16.88 -3.90
N LEU A 96 -17.35 -18.00 -3.20
CA LEU A 96 -16.25 -18.93 -3.42
C LEU A 96 -16.35 -19.56 -4.82
N GLU A 97 -17.56 -19.95 -5.24
CA GLU A 97 -17.85 -20.50 -6.57
C GLU A 97 -17.60 -19.49 -7.70
N LEU A 98 -17.93 -18.22 -7.48
CA LEU A 98 -17.72 -17.15 -8.46
C LEU A 98 -16.25 -16.77 -8.62
N LEU A 99 -15.41 -17.04 -7.61
CA LEU A 99 -14.03 -16.57 -7.56
C LEU A 99 -13.20 -16.83 -8.84
N PRO A 100 -13.25 -18.02 -9.49
CA PRO A 100 -12.45 -18.30 -10.69
C PRO A 100 -12.75 -17.35 -11.86
N GLU A 101 -13.99 -16.88 -11.98
CA GLU A 101 -14.48 -16.05 -13.10
C GLU A 101 -14.06 -14.58 -13.00
N LEU A 102 -13.63 -14.12 -11.80
CA LEU A 102 -13.33 -12.72 -11.57
C LEU A 102 -12.00 -12.28 -12.20
N ALA A 103 -11.98 -11.02 -12.63
CA ALA A 103 -10.75 -10.35 -13.04
C ALA A 103 -9.75 -10.30 -11.86
N PRO A 104 -8.43 -10.34 -12.10
CA PRO A 104 -7.45 -10.53 -11.04
C PRO A 104 -7.52 -9.53 -9.86
N PRO A 105 -7.75 -8.21 -10.06
CA PRO A 105 -7.91 -7.30 -8.93
C PRO A 105 -9.15 -7.60 -8.07
N ALA A 106 -10.27 -7.94 -8.71
CA ALA A 106 -11.49 -8.30 -8.01
C ALA A 106 -11.35 -9.63 -7.27
N LYS A 107 -10.69 -10.60 -7.90
CA LYS A 107 -10.31 -11.89 -7.31
C LYS A 107 -9.44 -11.71 -6.06
N ALA A 108 -8.40 -10.87 -6.13
CA ALA A 108 -7.52 -10.58 -4.99
C ALA A 108 -8.28 -9.98 -3.80
N ASN A 109 -9.20 -9.04 -4.07
CA ASN A 109 -10.07 -8.45 -3.05
C ASN A 109 -11.03 -9.48 -2.45
N LEU A 110 -11.68 -10.31 -3.28
CA LEU A 110 -12.61 -11.32 -2.81
C LEU A 110 -11.91 -12.41 -1.98
N ILE A 111 -10.69 -12.82 -2.33
CA ILE A 111 -9.84 -13.69 -1.51
C ILE A 111 -9.69 -13.13 -0.10
N ARG A 112 -9.35 -11.83 0.01
CA ARG A 112 -9.21 -11.16 1.30
C ARG A 112 -10.53 -11.12 2.08
N ALA A 113 -11.66 -10.92 1.40
CA ALA A 113 -12.98 -10.93 2.02
C ALA A 113 -13.35 -12.33 2.56
N LEU A 114 -13.18 -13.37 1.74
CA LEU A 114 -13.44 -14.76 2.12
C LEU A 114 -12.56 -15.21 3.27
N ALA A 115 -11.28 -14.84 3.29
CA ALA A 115 -10.37 -15.22 4.38
C ALA A 115 -10.77 -14.63 5.75
N LYS A 116 -11.45 -13.47 5.78
CA LYS A 116 -11.95 -12.88 7.02
C LYS A 116 -13.07 -13.70 7.68
N THR A 117 -13.75 -14.56 6.93
CA THR A 117 -14.77 -15.47 7.51
C THR A 117 -14.13 -16.55 8.39
N LYS A 118 -12.82 -16.78 8.23
CA LYS A 118 -12.02 -17.81 8.93
C LYS A 118 -12.56 -19.23 8.75
N GLN A 119 -13.41 -19.45 7.74
CA GLN A 119 -13.96 -20.76 7.45
C GLN A 119 -12.91 -21.65 6.80
N ARG A 120 -12.77 -22.89 7.29
CA ARG A 120 -11.73 -23.85 6.85
C ARG A 120 -11.82 -24.14 5.34
N GLN A 121 -13.02 -24.13 4.77
CA GLN A 121 -13.25 -24.38 3.35
C GLN A 121 -12.63 -23.35 2.39
N VAL A 122 -12.24 -22.17 2.89
CA VAL A 122 -11.54 -21.14 2.09
C VAL A 122 -10.06 -21.53 1.89
N LEU A 123 -9.45 -22.24 2.83
CA LEU A 123 -8.01 -22.47 2.86
C LEU A 123 -7.47 -23.16 1.58
N PRO A 124 -8.11 -24.21 1.03
CA PRO A 124 -7.67 -24.80 -0.24
C PRO A 124 -7.59 -23.78 -1.39
N THR A 125 -8.51 -22.81 -1.40
CA THR A 125 -8.53 -21.74 -2.41
C THR A 125 -7.36 -20.78 -2.24
N LEU A 126 -6.98 -20.45 -1.00
CA LEU A 126 -5.79 -19.64 -0.73
C LEU A 126 -4.53 -20.32 -1.24
N LEU A 127 -4.35 -21.61 -0.91
CA LEU A 127 -3.19 -22.41 -1.33
C LEU A 127 -3.10 -22.53 -2.85
N LYS A 128 -4.22 -22.84 -3.52
CA LYS A 128 -4.30 -22.90 -4.99
C LYS A 128 -3.81 -21.60 -5.64
N HIS A 129 -4.03 -20.46 -5.00
CA HIS A 129 -3.68 -19.15 -5.53
C HIS A 129 -2.31 -18.62 -5.08
N LEU A 130 -1.53 -19.40 -4.32
CA LEU A 130 -0.14 -19.06 -4.01
C LEU A 130 0.73 -19.02 -5.27
N ASP A 131 0.49 -19.90 -6.23
CA ASP A 131 1.24 -19.95 -7.49
C ASP A 131 0.60 -19.10 -8.62
N SER A 132 -0.32 -18.19 -8.29
CA SER A 132 -0.96 -17.35 -9.29
C SER A 132 0.06 -16.45 -9.98
N GLU A 133 0.03 -16.39 -11.33
CA GLU A 133 0.89 -15.48 -12.11
C GLU A 133 0.60 -14.00 -11.81
N HIS A 134 -0.64 -13.66 -11.43
CA HIS A 134 -0.98 -12.30 -11.07
C HIS A 134 -0.54 -12.00 -9.62
N ILE A 135 0.48 -11.14 -9.49
CA ILE A 135 1.09 -10.80 -8.19
C ILE A 135 0.07 -10.38 -7.12
N GLY A 136 -0.95 -9.62 -7.50
CA GLY A 136 -1.99 -9.19 -6.55
C GLY A 136 -2.81 -10.33 -5.96
N VAL A 137 -3.08 -11.38 -6.75
CA VAL A 137 -3.82 -12.55 -6.28
C VAL A 137 -2.92 -13.35 -5.33
N ARG A 138 -1.68 -13.60 -5.74
CA ARG A 138 -0.66 -14.30 -4.93
C ARG A 138 -0.41 -13.60 -3.58
N VAL A 139 -0.11 -12.30 -3.59
CA VAL A 139 0.15 -11.50 -2.39
C VAL A 139 -1.04 -11.50 -1.44
N ASN A 140 -2.28 -11.37 -1.94
CA ASN A 140 -3.46 -11.41 -1.08
C ASN A 140 -3.74 -12.81 -0.54
N SER A 141 -3.45 -13.89 -1.30
CA SER A 141 -3.52 -15.26 -0.79
C SER A 141 -2.53 -15.49 0.35
N ILE A 142 -1.26 -15.08 0.18
CA ILE A 142 -0.23 -15.20 1.22
C ILE A 142 -0.68 -14.47 2.48
N ARG A 143 -1.03 -13.17 2.39
CA ARG A 143 -1.50 -12.37 3.53
C ARG A 143 -2.70 -13.00 4.24
N SER A 144 -3.60 -13.59 3.46
CA SER A 144 -4.84 -14.18 3.96
C SER A 144 -4.61 -15.42 4.83
N LEU A 145 -3.48 -16.12 4.69
CA LEU A 145 -3.12 -17.26 5.55
C LEU A 145 -3.02 -16.87 7.03
N ALA A 146 -2.72 -15.60 7.36
CA ALA A 146 -2.71 -15.11 8.74
C ALA A 146 -4.07 -15.16 9.44
N ASN A 147 -5.18 -15.34 8.71
CA ASN A 147 -6.49 -15.57 9.32
C ASN A 147 -6.67 -16.99 9.86
N TYR A 148 -5.76 -17.92 9.53
CA TYR A 148 -5.84 -19.35 9.83
C TYR A 148 -4.66 -19.78 10.71
N GLN A 149 -4.38 -19.00 11.78
CA GLN A 149 -3.17 -19.16 12.60
C GLN A 149 -3.07 -20.53 13.27
N GLU A 150 -4.20 -21.10 13.65
CA GLU A 150 -4.28 -22.40 14.31
C GLU A 150 -4.23 -23.59 13.34
N ASN A 151 -4.16 -23.34 12.02
CA ASN A 151 -4.14 -24.41 11.02
C ASN A 151 -2.69 -24.67 10.54
N PRO A 152 -2.12 -25.88 10.75
CA PRO A 152 -0.77 -26.21 10.29
C PRO A 152 -0.56 -26.04 8.78
N VAL A 153 -1.63 -26.18 7.98
CA VAL A 153 -1.56 -25.99 6.52
C VAL A 153 -1.19 -24.55 6.15
N SER A 154 -1.53 -23.57 6.98
CA SER A 154 -1.10 -22.18 6.79
C SER A 154 0.41 -22.04 6.88
N ILE A 155 1.07 -22.80 7.77
CA ILE A 155 2.53 -22.82 7.90
C ILE A 155 3.16 -23.35 6.60
N ALA A 156 2.60 -24.43 6.04
CA ALA A 156 3.07 -24.98 4.76
C ALA A 156 2.94 -23.96 3.62
N GLY A 157 1.84 -23.21 3.55
CA GLY A 157 1.67 -22.14 2.57
C GLY A 157 2.68 -21.00 2.73
N ILE A 158 3.04 -20.63 3.97
CA ILE A 158 4.10 -19.66 4.24
C ILE A 158 5.48 -20.21 3.84
N LEU A 159 5.77 -21.47 4.16
CA LEU A 159 7.02 -22.12 3.77
C LEU A 159 7.20 -22.12 2.24
N GLN A 160 6.15 -22.47 1.50
CA GLN A 160 6.13 -22.37 0.03
C GLN A 160 6.37 -20.91 -0.43
N ALA A 161 5.68 -19.94 0.18
CA ALA A 161 5.84 -18.55 -0.22
C ALA A 161 7.26 -18.00 0.03
N LEU A 162 7.97 -18.53 1.03
CA LEU A 162 9.38 -18.21 1.30
C LEU A 162 10.33 -18.81 0.26
N THR A 163 9.91 -19.79 -0.55
CA THR A 163 10.77 -20.37 -1.60
C THR A 163 10.60 -19.74 -2.97
N PHE A 164 9.68 -18.78 -3.14
CA PHE A 164 9.51 -18.11 -4.43
C PHE A 164 10.72 -17.26 -4.81
N ASP A 165 10.99 -17.17 -6.11
CA ASP A 165 12.14 -16.44 -6.66
C ASP A 165 12.03 -14.92 -6.51
N ASP A 166 10.81 -14.39 -6.34
CA ASP A 166 10.57 -12.95 -6.23
C ASP A 166 10.56 -12.46 -4.77
N SER A 167 11.26 -11.34 -4.53
CA SER A 167 11.38 -10.69 -3.23
C SER A 167 10.03 -10.26 -2.66
N ILE A 168 9.09 -9.84 -3.52
CA ILE A 168 7.76 -9.35 -3.12
C ILE A 168 6.96 -10.45 -2.39
N SER A 169 6.95 -11.66 -2.93
CA SER A 169 6.23 -12.78 -2.34
C SER A 169 6.91 -13.27 -1.06
N GLN A 170 8.25 -13.35 -1.05
CA GLN A 170 9.00 -13.70 0.16
C GLN A 170 8.80 -12.66 1.29
N VAL A 171 8.89 -11.37 0.99
CA VAL A 171 8.62 -10.28 1.95
C VAL A 171 7.18 -10.33 2.44
N THR A 172 6.22 -10.55 1.53
CA THR A 172 4.81 -10.70 1.92
C THR A 172 4.65 -11.86 2.89
N ALA A 173 5.33 -12.99 2.67
CA ALA A 173 5.32 -14.13 3.57
C ALA A 173 5.91 -13.78 4.94
N LEU A 174 7.09 -13.15 4.97
CA LEU A 174 7.77 -12.71 6.20
C LEU A 174 6.93 -11.71 7.02
N GLN A 175 6.29 -10.75 6.36
CA GLN A 175 5.34 -9.80 6.97
C GLN A 175 4.09 -10.51 7.51
N THR A 176 3.70 -11.63 6.91
CA THR A 176 2.53 -12.43 7.31
C THR A 176 2.84 -13.38 8.46
N VAL A 177 4.11 -13.78 8.66
CA VAL A 177 4.53 -14.68 9.75
C VAL A 177 4.01 -14.20 11.10
N GLN A 178 3.26 -15.07 11.77
CA GLN A 178 2.74 -14.87 13.11
C GLN A 178 3.72 -15.43 14.15
N ALA A 179 3.82 -14.77 15.31
CA ALA A 179 4.71 -15.21 16.38
C ALA A 179 4.44 -16.65 16.84
N VAL A 180 3.16 -17.06 16.87
CA VAL A 180 2.75 -18.43 17.22
C VAL A 180 3.31 -19.48 16.25
N TRP A 181 3.45 -19.16 14.96
CA TRP A 181 3.95 -20.09 13.95
C TRP A 181 5.45 -20.36 14.09
N LEU A 182 6.21 -19.42 14.65
CA LEU A 182 7.65 -19.60 14.88
C LEU A 182 7.98 -20.57 16.02
N LYS A 183 6.97 -21.18 16.64
CA LYS A 183 7.14 -22.40 17.45
C LYS A 183 7.44 -23.64 16.59
N SER A 184 7.06 -23.62 15.30
CA SER A 184 7.45 -24.66 14.34
C SER A 184 8.96 -24.57 14.06
N PRO A 185 9.74 -25.63 14.35
CA PRO A 185 11.18 -25.62 14.09
C PRO A 185 11.52 -25.41 12.61
N GLU A 186 10.70 -25.94 11.72
CA GLU A 186 10.86 -25.83 10.28
C GLU A 186 10.70 -24.37 9.81
N LEU A 187 9.59 -23.72 10.19
CA LEU A 187 9.37 -22.32 9.83
C LEU A 187 10.41 -21.40 10.46
N LEU A 188 10.75 -21.61 11.73
CA LEU A 188 11.78 -20.81 12.40
C LEU A 188 13.13 -20.95 11.68
N SER A 189 13.50 -22.15 11.26
CA SER A 189 14.74 -22.40 10.51
C SER A 189 14.70 -21.74 9.13
N SER A 190 13.58 -21.82 8.42
CA SER A 190 13.38 -21.16 7.13
C SER A 190 13.48 -19.63 7.23
N VAL A 191 12.80 -19.02 8.21
CA VAL A 191 12.89 -17.56 8.45
C VAL A 191 14.31 -17.14 8.85
N LYS A 192 15.01 -17.91 9.71
CA LYS A 192 16.41 -17.64 10.05
C LYS A 192 17.33 -17.75 8.84
N ALA A 193 17.09 -18.68 7.92
CA ALA A 193 17.87 -18.79 6.69
C ALA A 193 17.76 -17.51 5.83
N LYS A 194 16.61 -16.83 5.86
CA LYS A 194 16.40 -15.57 5.12
C LYS A 194 17.23 -14.39 5.63
N LEU A 195 17.80 -14.45 6.84
CA LEU A 195 18.78 -13.46 7.32
C LEU A 195 20.06 -13.42 6.46
N LYS A 196 20.33 -14.48 5.67
CA LYS A 196 21.47 -14.59 4.76
C LYS A 196 21.10 -14.49 3.28
N HIS A 197 19.88 -14.04 2.96
CA HIS A 197 19.41 -13.91 1.57
C HIS A 197 20.17 -12.81 0.81
N ASP A 198 20.32 -12.90 -0.51
CA ASP A 198 21.06 -11.88 -1.29
C ASP A 198 20.32 -10.53 -1.45
N ASN A 199 19.10 -10.42 -0.90
CA ASN A 199 18.25 -9.23 -1.03
C ASN A 199 18.05 -8.63 0.36
N SER A 200 18.46 -7.38 0.56
CA SER A 200 18.44 -6.75 1.88
C SER A 200 17.04 -6.46 2.40
N TRP A 201 16.05 -6.29 1.53
CA TRP A 201 14.65 -6.16 1.94
C TRP A 201 14.14 -7.46 2.56
N VAL A 202 14.43 -8.60 1.91
CA VAL A 202 14.11 -9.95 2.44
C VAL A 202 14.83 -10.21 3.76
N GLN A 203 16.14 -9.91 3.85
CA GLN A 203 16.91 -10.05 5.10
C GLN A 203 16.29 -9.24 6.24
N SER A 204 15.96 -7.98 5.98
CA SER A 204 15.43 -7.05 6.98
C SER A 204 14.05 -7.47 7.47
N GLU A 205 13.18 -7.91 6.57
CA GLU A 205 11.86 -8.42 6.92
C GLU A 205 11.91 -9.74 7.69
N ALA A 206 12.94 -10.57 7.45
CA ALA A 206 13.17 -11.77 8.24
C ALA A 206 13.57 -11.42 9.67
N LEU A 207 14.44 -10.44 9.88
CA LEU A 207 14.76 -9.96 11.22
C LEU A 207 13.52 -9.36 11.90
N LEU A 208 12.73 -8.53 11.20
CA LEU A 208 11.48 -7.97 11.73
C LEU A 208 10.48 -9.06 12.13
N ALA A 209 10.35 -10.13 11.35
CA ALA A 209 9.52 -11.28 11.69
C ALA A 209 9.98 -11.98 12.98
N LEU A 210 11.29 -12.15 13.15
CA LEU A 210 11.88 -12.71 14.37
C LEU A 210 11.71 -11.78 15.58
N ILE A 211 11.87 -10.46 15.40
CA ILE A 211 11.65 -9.45 16.44
C ILE A 211 10.21 -9.48 16.94
N ARG A 212 9.22 -9.58 16.04
CA ARG A 212 7.79 -9.70 16.40
C ARG A 212 7.53 -10.89 17.34
N ALA A 213 8.32 -11.95 17.22
CA ALA A 213 8.20 -13.19 18.01
C ALA A 213 9.20 -13.31 19.16
N ASP A 214 9.97 -12.26 19.46
CA ASP A 214 11.04 -12.28 20.46
C ASP A 214 12.08 -13.39 20.21
N LYS A 215 12.42 -13.57 18.93
CA LYS A 215 13.45 -14.49 18.42
C LYS A 215 14.55 -13.76 17.64
N GLY A 216 14.48 -12.43 17.56
CA GLY A 216 15.52 -11.59 16.96
C GLY A 216 16.81 -11.64 17.78
N ASP A 217 17.93 -11.32 17.15
CA ASP A 217 19.25 -11.42 17.78
C ASP A 217 19.94 -10.05 17.85
N LYS A 218 20.34 -9.65 19.07
CA LYS A 218 20.98 -8.35 19.35
C LYS A 218 22.26 -8.16 18.54
N LYS A 219 23.06 -9.21 18.37
CA LYS A 219 24.33 -9.13 17.64
C LYS A 219 24.07 -8.80 16.16
N THR A 220 23.08 -9.44 15.55
CA THR A 220 22.66 -9.13 14.18
C THR A 220 22.18 -7.69 14.06
N ALA A 221 21.32 -7.23 14.98
CA ALA A 221 20.84 -5.84 14.99
C ALA A 221 22.00 -4.83 15.13
N GLN A 222 22.97 -5.09 16.02
CA GLN A 222 24.16 -4.25 16.18
C GLN A 222 25.00 -4.18 14.89
N GLN A 223 25.28 -5.31 14.26
CA GLN A 223 26.04 -5.36 13.01
C GLN A 223 25.33 -4.60 11.88
N TRP A 224 24.01 -4.74 11.79
CA TRP A 224 23.20 -4.09 10.76
C TRP A 224 23.02 -2.60 10.96
N LEU A 225 23.06 -2.14 12.21
CA LEU A 225 23.08 -0.72 12.53
C LEU A 225 24.34 -0.02 11.98
N GLU A 226 25.47 -0.73 11.94
CA GLU A 226 26.75 -0.24 11.41
C GLU A 226 26.85 -0.37 9.87
N SER A 227 25.97 -1.14 9.24
CA SER A 227 25.95 -1.34 7.79
C SER A 227 25.54 -0.07 7.03
N ASP A 228 25.86 0.02 5.74
CA ASP A 228 25.44 1.15 4.87
C ASP A 228 24.06 0.93 4.21
N ASP A 229 23.35 -0.15 4.55
CA ASP A 229 22.03 -0.45 4.00
C ASP A 229 20.92 0.09 4.92
N SER A 230 20.06 0.94 4.37
CA SER A 230 18.96 1.57 5.12
C SER A 230 17.85 0.59 5.53
N ASN A 231 17.74 -0.60 4.94
CA ASN A 231 16.78 -1.64 5.34
C ASN A 231 17.28 -2.29 6.63
N HIS A 232 18.57 -2.65 6.66
CA HIS A 232 19.25 -3.19 7.82
C HIS A 232 19.20 -2.23 9.00
N GLN A 233 19.54 -0.95 8.77
CA GLN A 233 19.51 0.08 9.81
C GLN A 233 18.10 0.24 10.40
N ARG A 234 17.05 0.27 9.57
CA ARG A 234 15.67 0.36 10.07
C ARG A 234 15.22 -0.86 10.85
N ALA A 235 15.55 -2.07 10.37
CA ALA A 235 15.26 -3.30 11.11
C ALA A 235 16.00 -3.36 12.45
N ALA A 236 17.25 -2.87 12.50
CA ALA A 236 18.02 -2.74 13.73
C ALA A 236 17.40 -1.73 14.69
N ILE A 237 16.98 -0.55 14.23
CA ILE A 237 16.28 0.43 15.08
C ILE A 237 14.99 -0.19 15.66
N ALA A 238 14.20 -0.87 14.82
CA ALA A 238 12.99 -1.55 15.26
C ALA A 238 13.25 -2.61 16.34
N TYR A 239 14.42 -3.27 16.33
CA TYR A 239 14.85 -4.16 17.42
C TYR A 239 14.92 -3.40 18.75
N TYR A 240 15.64 -2.29 18.80
CA TYR A 240 15.81 -1.51 20.04
C TYR A 240 14.50 -0.90 20.54
N VAL A 241 13.64 -0.44 19.61
CA VAL A 241 12.28 0.01 19.94
C VAL A 241 11.48 -1.12 20.58
N LYS A 242 11.51 -2.34 20.01
CA LYS A 242 10.79 -3.49 20.57
C LYS A 242 11.28 -3.87 21.97
N GLN A 243 12.57 -3.72 22.24
CA GLN A 243 13.16 -3.96 23.55
C GLN A 243 12.94 -2.79 24.55
N ASN A 244 12.30 -1.70 24.11
CA ASN A 244 12.10 -0.46 24.91
C ASN A 244 13.43 0.10 25.46
N ASP A 245 14.51 -0.03 24.69
CA ASP A 245 15.87 0.34 25.08
C ASP A 245 16.13 1.83 24.81
N LYS A 246 15.55 2.67 25.68
CA LYS A 246 15.58 4.14 25.51
C LYS A 246 16.99 4.72 25.53
N ASP A 247 17.92 4.13 26.26
CA ASP A 247 19.28 4.65 26.37
C ASP A 247 20.08 4.43 25.08
N ASN A 248 19.92 3.25 24.46
CA ASN A 248 20.46 3.04 23.13
C ASN A 248 19.78 3.95 22.11
N LEU A 249 18.46 4.11 22.14
CA LEU A 249 17.77 5.02 21.21
C LEU A 249 18.25 6.47 21.34
N LYS A 250 18.50 6.98 22.55
CA LYS A 250 19.09 8.33 22.74
C LYS A 250 20.47 8.44 22.13
N THR A 251 21.30 7.41 22.31
CA THR A 251 22.64 7.35 21.69
C THR A 251 22.54 7.32 20.16
N LEU A 252 21.56 6.59 19.62
CA LEU A 252 21.32 6.52 18.17
C LEU A 252 20.79 7.82 17.58
N ALA A 253 20.00 8.59 18.35
CA ALA A 253 19.53 9.91 17.95
C ALA A 253 20.69 10.88 17.67
N GLU A 254 21.82 10.73 18.36
CA GLU A 254 23.03 11.55 18.14
C GLU A 254 23.90 11.07 16.97
N SER A 255 23.46 10.05 16.22
CA SER A 255 24.22 9.46 15.12
C SER A 255 24.46 10.45 13.99
N LYS A 256 25.69 10.44 13.44
CA LYS A 256 26.00 11.19 12.20
C LYS A 256 25.24 10.66 10.97
N ARG A 257 24.73 9.43 11.03
CA ARG A 257 23.93 8.82 9.95
C ARG A 257 22.48 9.25 10.12
N LYS A 258 22.01 10.16 9.26
CA LYS A 258 20.68 10.79 9.35
C LYS A 258 19.54 9.79 9.53
N ILE A 259 19.54 8.68 8.79
CA ILE A 259 18.50 7.65 8.92
C ILE A 259 18.43 7.01 10.31
N ILE A 260 19.59 6.84 10.96
CA ILE A 260 19.67 6.28 12.31
C ILE A 260 19.20 7.32 13.32
N ALA A 261 19.70 8.55 13.19
CA ALA A 261 19.31 9.68 14.04
C ALA A 261 17.79 9.90 13.97
N ASN A 262 17.27 10.14 12.78
CA ASN A 262 15.85 10.42 12.54
C ASN A 262 14.96 9.26 12.99
N GLY A 263 15.32 8.01 12.66
CA GLY A 263 14.56 6.84 13.07
C GLY A 263 14.51 6.65 14.59
N ALA A 264 15.61 6.95 15.29
CA ALA A 264 15.67 6.89 16.74
C ALA A 264 14.95 8.07 17.41
N GLU A 265 15.08 9.28 16.88
CA GLU A 265 14.34 10.47 17.33
C GLU A 265 12.83 10.26 17.20
N GLN A 266 12.35 9.78 16.05
CA GLN A 266 10.93 9.46 15.85
C GLN A 266 10.40 8.43 16.85
N ALA A 267 11.23 7.46 17.22
CA ALA A 267 10.87 6.47 18.23
C ALA A 267 10.81 7.05 19.66
N LEU A 268 11.58 8.10 19.95
CA LEU A 268 11.61 8.79 21.25
C LEU A 268 10.52 9.87 21.35
N THR A 269 10.26 10.59 20.27
CA THR A 269 9.33 11.72 20.16
C THR A 269 8.50 11.60 18.88
N PRO A 270 7.27 11.09 18.95
CA PRO A 270 6.42 10.89 17.77
C PRO A 270 5.82 12.18 17.16
N GLU A 271 6.22 13.38 17.60
CA GLU A 271 5.60 14.64 17.16
C GLU A 271 6.05 15.08 15.77
N GLN A 272 5.09 15.62 15.01
CA GLN A 272 5.22 15.95 13.59
C GLN A 272 5.96 17.28 13.37
N GLU A 273 6.89 17.31 12.41
CA GLU A 273 7.47 18.55 11.89
C GLU A 273 6.37 19.45 11.31
N THR A 274 6.39 20.73 11.68
CA THR A 274 5.48 21.75 11.14
C THR A 274 6.10 22.34 9.86
N ALA A 275 5.49 22.04 8.71
CA ALA A 275 5.88 22.60 7.42
C ALA A 275 5.35 24.03 7.23
N LYS A 276 6.07 24.86 6.48
CA LYS A 276 5.61 26.21 6.07
C LYS A 276 4.76 26.11 4.80
N GLU A 277 3.75 26.94 4.62
CA GLU A 277 2.94 26.91 3.38
C GLU A 277 3.75 27.48 2.20
N ALA A 278 3.78 26.77 1.07
CA ALA A 278 4.45 27.25 -0.14
C ALA A 278 3.67 28.42 -0.77
N SER A 279 4.37 29.50 -1.13
CA SER A 279 3.79 30.65 -1.82
C SER A 279 4.17 30.62 -3.29
N LYS A 280 3.23 30.28 -4.19
CA LYS A 280 3.35 30.49 -5.63
C LYS A 280 2.18 31.29 -6.18
N THR A 281 2.47 32.23 -7.08
CA THR A 281 1.49 33.01 -7.85
C THR A 281 1.20 32.34 -9.20
N GLU A 282 -0.03 32.53 -9.70
CA GLU A 282 -0.63 31.83 -10.85
C GLU A 282 0.12 32.04 -12.19
N ASP A 283 0.86 33.14 -12.35
CA ASP A 283 1.57 33.51 -13.58
C ASP A 283 2.88 32.73 -13.87
N ALA A 284 3.29 31.80 -12.99
CA ALA A 284 4.57 31.08 -13.07
C ALA A 284 4.45 29.57 -13.41
N LEU A 285 3.29 29.09 -13.87
CA LEU A 285 3.06 27.67 -14.12
C LEU A 285 3.77 27.17 -15.40
N PRO A 286 4.42 25.99 -15.38
CA PRO A 286 5.10 25.43 -16.54
C PRO A 286 4.10 24.93 -17.60
N LYS A 287 4.57 24.77 -18.83
CA LYS A 287 3.77 24.15 -19.91
C LYS A 287 3.49 22.69 -19.58
N LEU A 288 2.20 22.32 -19.58
CA LEU A 288 1.72 20.96 -19.35
C LEU A 288 0.99 20.43 -20.61
N PRO A 289 0.96 19.10 -20.85
CA PRO A 289 1.56 18.04 -20.03
C PRO A 289 3.08 17.94 -20.23
N ALA A 290 3.83 17.81 -19.13
CA ALA A 290 5.26 17.52 -19.16
C ALA A 290 5.50 16.01 -19.03
N ILE A 291 6.64 15.53 -19.54
CA ILE A 291 7.06 14.13 -19.40
C ILE A 291 8.33 14.10 -18.55
N VAL A 292 8.30 13.31 -17.48
CA VAL A 292 9.42 13.09 -16.56
C VAL A 292 9.94 11.67 -16.72
N LYS A 293 11.24 11.51 -16.92
CA LYS A 293 11.94 10.22 -16.87
C LYS A 293 12.58 10.07 -15.50
N LEU A 294 12.28 8.96 -14.83
CA LEU A 294 12.97 8.52 -13.61
C LEU A 294 13.85 7.32 -13.97
N GLU A 295 15.15 7.46 -13.83
CA GLU A 295 16.06 6.32 -13.86
C GLU A 295 16.19 5.75 -12.46
N THR A 296 15.82 4.48 -12.27
CA THR A 296 15.86 3.82 -10.96
C THR A 296 16.83 2.64 -10.97
N THR A 297 17.16 2.13 -9.78
CA THR A 297 17.94 0.89 -9.61
C THR A 297 17.31 -0.34 -10.25
N LYS A 298 16.01 -0.32 -10.59
CA LYS A 298 15.31 -1.42 -11.30
C LYS A 298 15.07 -1.14 -12.78
N GLY A 299 15.43 0.04 -13.27
CA GLY A 299 15.20 0.48 -14.64
C GLY A 299 14.47 1.82 -14.74
N VAL A 300 14.05 2.16 -15.95
CA VAL A 300 13.44 3.46 -16.27
C VAL A 300 11.92 3.43 -16.08
N ILE A 301 11.38 4.50 -15.52
CA ILE A 301 9.94 4.78 -15.42
C ILE A 301 9.70 6.15 -16.06
N THR A 302 8.77 6.24 -17.00
CA THR A 302 8.39 7.50 -17.65
C THR A 302 7.00 7.91 -17.20
N ILE A 303 6.87 9.13 -16.69
CA ILE A 303 5.64 9.69 -16.13
C ILE A 303 5.20 10.87 -16.98
N LYS A 304 3.92 10.88 -17.37
CA LYS A 304 3.25 12.05 -17.95
C LYS A 304 2.52 12.79 -16.83
N LEU A 305 2.82 14.08 -16.68
CA LEU A 305 2.14 14.95 -15.71
C LEU A 305 0.84 15.49 -16.29
N PHE A 306 -0.17 15.64 -15.45
CA PHE A 306 -1.47 16.14 -15.87
C PHE A 306 -1.55 17.67 -15.81
N ALA A 307 -2.36 18.25 -16.70
CA ALA A 307 -2.57 19.69 -16.78
C ALA A 307 -3.66 20.20 -15.81
N ASP A 308 -4.50 19.31 -15.30
CA ASP A 308 -5.59 19.65 -14.37
C ASP A 308 -5.12 19.74 -12.91
N THR A 309 -3.91 19.28 -12.59
CA THR A 309 -3.24 19.49 -11.29
C THR A 309 -1.99 20.38 -11.42
N PRO A 310 -2.14 21.62 -11.93
CA PRO A 310 -1.02 22.44 -12.33
C PRO A 310 -0.05 22.78 -11.19
N TYR A 311 -0.52 22.98 -9.96
CA TYR A 311 0.35 23.38 -8.85
C TYR A 311 1.24 22.22 -8.38
N THR A 312 0.65 21.02 -8.27
CA THR A 312 1.37 19.80 -7.91
C THR A 312 2.34 19.39 -9.00
N SER A 313 1.93 19.47 -10.28
CA SER A 313 2.80 19.19 -11.40
C SER A 313 3.94 20.22 -11.51
N ALA A 314 3.68 21.50 -11.27
CA ALA A 314 4.72 22.54 -11.24
C ALA A 314 5.72 22.32 -10.11
N ASN A 315 5.25 21.98 -8.91
CA ASN A 315 6.09 21.61 -7.78
C ASN A 315 6.99 20.41 -8.11
N PHE A 316 6.41 19.35 -8.71
CA PHE A 316 7.17 18.17 -9.10
C PHE A 316 8.23 18.50 -10.17
N ILE A 317 7.91 19.32 -11.17
CA ILE A 317 8.85 19.77 -12.21
C ILE A 317 10.02 20.54 -11.58
N GLU A 318 9.77 21.48 -10.67
CA GLU A 318 10.83 22.26 -10.02
C GLU A 318 11.76 21.37 -9.19
N LEU A 319 11.20 20.39 -8.49
CA LEU A 319 11.99 19.40 -7.74
C LEU A 319 12.82 18.50 -8.67
N VAL A 320 12.32 18.19 -9.86
CA VAL A 320 13.12 17.49 -10.89
C VAL A 320 14.22 18.40 -11.41
N GLU A 321 13.92 19.63 -11.82
CA GLU A 321 14.90 20.57 -12.41
C GLU A 321 15.99 21.00 -11.41
N SER A 322 15.68 21.08 -10.11
CA SER A 322 16.66 21.34 -9.05
C SER A 322 17.52 20.13 -8.68
N GLY A 323 17.24 18.96 -9.26
CA GLY A 323 17.92 17.70 -8.93
C GLY A 323 17.52 17.13 -7.56
N PHE A 324 16.39 17.57 -6.98
CA PHE A 324 15.92 17.05 -5.69
C PHE A 324 15.71 15.53 -5.76
N TYR A 325 15.15 14.99 -6.83
CA TYR A 325 14.87 13.55 -6.89
C TYR A 325 16.11 12.67 -7.12
N ASN A 326 17.25 13.25 -7.50
CA ASN A 326 18.48 12.50 -7.70
C ASN A 326 18.96 11.91 -6.36
N ASN A 327 19.24 10.60 -6.38
CA ASN A 327 19.59 9.78 -5.22
C ASN A 327 18.55 9.80 -4.09
N THR A 328 17.26 10.00 -4.41
CA THR A 328 16.17 9.76 -3.46
C THR A 328 15.75 8.30 -3.45
N TYR A 329 15.04 7.89 -2.41
CA TYR A 329 14.68 6.50 -2.15
C TYR A 329 13.17 6.26 -2.23
N PHE A 330 12.81 5.08 -2.75
CA PHE A 330 11.55 4.42 -2.47
C PHE A 330 11.61 3.80 -1.07
N HIS A 331 11.41 4.65 -0.06
CA HIS A 331 11.53 4.30 1.35
C HIS A 331 10.40 3.40 1.84
N ARG A 332 9.24 3.40 1.16
CA ARG A 332 8.08 2.58 1.53
C ARG A 332 7.45 1.96 0.29
N VAL A 333 7.61 0.65 0.15
CA VAL A 333 6.96 -0.14 -0.90
C VAL A 333 6.03 -1.15 -0.23
N ILE A 334 4.76 -1.13 -0.60
CA ILE A 334 3.78 -2.10 -0.11
C ILE A 334 3.30 -2.95 -1.29
N PRO A 335 3.57 -4.28 -1.28
CA PRO A 335 3.12 -5.18 -2.33
C PRO A 335 1.62 -5.06 -2.61
N ASN A 336 1.26 -4.96 -3.90
CA ASN A 336 -0.12 -4.81 -4.36
C ASN A 336 -0.84 -3.61 -3.72
N PHE A 337 -0.16 -2.46 -3.65
CA PHE A 337 -0.71 -1.19 -3.17
C PHE A 337 0.02 -0.04 -3.85
N VAL A 338 1.08 0.50 -3.23
CA VAL A 338 1.84 1.64 -3.74
C VAL A 338 3.34 1.47 -3.52
N ALA A 339 4.13 2.09 -4.40
CA ALA A 339 5.55 2.37 -4.19
C ALA A 339 5.71 3.87 -3.92
N GLN A 340 6.08 4.24 -2.70
CA GLN A 340 6.21 5.62 -2.24
C GLN A 340 7.69 6.03 -2.22
N GLY A 341 8.00 7.13 -2.89
CA GLY A 341 9.34 7.65 -3.11
C GLY A 341 9.49 9.15 -2.80
N GLY A 342 10.69 9.67 -3.02
CA GLY A 342 11.02 11.08 -2.77
C GLY A 342 11.56 11.38 -1.37
N SER A 343 12.02 10.38 -0.61
CA SER A 343 12.78 10.60 0.63
C SER A 343 14.27 10.73 0.33
N LYS A 344 14.91 11.79 0.82
CA LYS A 344 16.37 11.99 0.67
C LYS A 344 17.20 11.01 1.51
N VAL A 345 16.62 10.49 2.59
CA VAL A 345 17.34 9.71 3.60
C VAL A 345 16.96 8.22 3.56
N GLY A 346 15.78 7.87 3.04
CA GLY A 346 15.34 6.48 2.89
C GLY A 346 14.46 5.94 4.03
N ASP A 347 14.10 6.79 4.98
CA ASP A 347 13.19 6.50 6.10
C ASP A 347 11.85 7.23 6.01
N GLY A 348 11.64 8.05 4.98
CA GLY A 348 10.46 8.92 4.88
C GLY A 348 10.68 10.32 5.45
N SER A 349 11.88 10.63 5.96
CA SER A 349 12.33 12.00 6.28
C SER A 349 13.01 12.66 5.07
N GLY A 350 13.46 13.90 5.27
CA GLY A 350 14.15 14.67 4.23
C GLY A 350 13.22 15.10 3.11
N ASN A 351 11.99 15.45 3.49
CA ASN A 351 11.06 16.15 2.62
C ASN A 351 11.52 17.62 2.43
N VAL A 352 10.82 18.38 1.60
CA VAL A 352 10.95 19.83 1.57
C VAL A 352 10.42 20.45 2.88
N ASP A 353 10.89 21.65 3.22
CA ASP A 353 10.47 22.40 4.41
C ASP A 353 9.17 23.20 4.22
N TYR A 354 8.50 22.98 3.09
CA TYR A 354 7.22 23.58 2.74
C TYR A 354 6.15 22.54 2.42
N SER A 355 4.88 22.96 2.42
CA SER A 355 3.76 22.18 1.92
C SER A 355 3.01 22.84 0.77
N ILE A 356 2.37 22.02 -0.06
CA ILE A 356 1.47 22.43 -1.13
C ILE A 356 0.04 21.98 -0.83
N ARG A 357 -0.93 22.78 -1.29
CA ARG A 357 -2.35 22.46 -1.19
C ARG A 357 -2.73 21.28 -2.09
N GLU A 358 -3.75 20.54 -1.68
CA GLU A 358 -4.25 19.41 -2.45
C GLU A 358 -5.11 19.85 -3.64
N GLU A 359 -4.89 19.25 -4.81
CA GLU A 359 -5.69 19.39 -6.02
C GLU A 359 -6.53 18.12 -6.21
N LEU A 360 -7.58 17.98 -5.42
CA LEU A 360 -8.42 16.78 -5.38
C LEU A 360 -9.37 16.73 -6.59
N PHE A 361 -9.10 15.87 -7.56
CA PHE A 361 -9.91 15.63 -8.76
C PHE A 361 -10.61 14.26 -8.76
N TYR A 362 -11.61 14.09 -9.64
CA TYR A 362 -12.38 12.84 -9.83
C TYR A 362 -11.62 11.74 -10.58
N ARG A 363 -10.27 11.74 -10.55
CA ARG A 363 -9.48 10.64 -11.10
C ARG A 363 -9.42 9.50 -10.08
N SER A 364 -9.46 8.27 -10.58
CA SER A 364 -9.30 7.09 -9.73
C SER A 364 -7.84 6.66 -9.63
N HIS A 365 -7.42 6.25 -8.44
CA HIS A 365 -6.12 5.68 -8.13
C HIS A 365 -6.02 4.27 -8.71
N LEU A 366 -5.88 4.19 -10.03
CA LEU A 366 -5.68 2.96 -10.79
C LEU A 366 -4.18 2.65 -10.92
N PRO A 367 -3.80 1.40 -11.24
CA PRO A 367 -2.40 1.06 -11.50
C PRO A 367 -1.77 2.02 -12.51
N GLY A 368 -0.58 2.53 -12.20
CA GLY A 368 0.18 3.49 -13.00
C GLY A 368 -0.10 4.97 -12.67
N THR A 369 -1.19 5.30 -11.97
CA THR A 369 -1.40 6.69 -11.52
C THR A 369 -0.37 7.10 -10.46
N VAL A 370 0.06 8.35 -10.52
CA VAL A 370 1.06 8.95 -9.61
C VAL A 370 0.38 9.98 -8.72
N GLY A 371 0.48 9.78 -7.40
CA GLY A 371 -0.15 10.63 -6.40
C GLY A 371 0.86 11.33 -5.50
N MET A 372 0.49 12.50 -4.98
CA MET A 372 1.28 13.24 -3.97
C MET A 372 1.04 12.64 -2.59
N ALA A 373 2.10 12.27 -1.88
CA ALA A 373 1.99 11.73 -0.53
C ALA A 373 1.75 12.86 0.47
N THR A 374 0.79 12.66 1.37
CA THR A 374 0.42 13.62 2.42
C THR A 374 0.30 12.89 3.76
N ILE A 375 0.50 13.61 4.87
CA ILE A 375 0.26 13.11 6.23
C ILE A 375 -1.02 13.71 6.84
N GLY A 376 -1.76 14.46 6.02
CA GLY A 376 -2.93 15.26 6.38
C GLY A 376 -3.23 16.26 5.27
N LYS A 377 -4.38 16.91 5.38
CA LYS A 377 -4.82 17.92 4.40
C LYS A 377 -3.76 19.00 4.21
N ASP A 378 -3.45 19.33 2.95
CA ASP A 378 -2.53 20.41 2.55
C ASP A 378 -1.10 20.26 3.11
N THR A 379 -0.65 19.00 3.28
CA THR A 379 0.71 18.65 3.75
C THR A 379 1.60 18.00 2.68
N GLY A 380 1.16 18.02 1.42
CA GLY A 380 1.95 17.49 0.31
C GLY A 380 3.25 18.28 0.13
N GLY A 381 4.29 17.66 -0.41
CA GLY A 381 5.60 18.31 -0.58
C GLY A 381 6.37 17.67 -1.73
N ALA A 382 7.43 16.94 -1.42
CA ALA A 382 8.25 16.26 -2.43
C ALA A 382 7.96 14.76 -2.55
N GLN A 383 7.37 14.13 -1.53
CA GLN A 383 7.12 12.70 -1.57
C GLN A 383 5.93 12.37 -2.45
N PHE A 384 6.06 11.33 -3.28
CA PHE A 384 5.03 10.87 -4.19
C PHE A 384 4.88 9.36 -4.09
N PHE A 385 3.83 8.81 -4.69
CA PHE A 385 3.64 7.39 -4.80
C PHE A 385 3.14 6.99 -6.19
N ILE A 386 3.53 5.80 -6.64
CA ILE A 386 3.02 5.15 -7.85
C ILE A 386 2.08 4.04 -7.40
N ASN A 387 0.83 4.06 -7.87
CA ASN A 387 -0.12 2.99 -7.60
C ASN A 387 0.26 1.74 -8.40
N THR A 388 0.53 0.62 -7.72
CA THR A 388 0.86 -0.67 -8.35
C THR A 388 -0.34 -1.62 -8.40
N ALA A 389 -1.45 -1.24 -7.75
CA ALA A 389 -2.74 -1.92 -7.76
C ALA A 389 -3.88 -0.88 -7.75
N PRO A 390 -5.14 -1.27 -8.00
CA PRO A 390 -6.26 -0.36 -7.81
C PRO A 390 -6.43 0.01 -6.33
N ASN A 391 -6.34 1.30 -6.02
CA ASN A 391 -6.39 1.87 -4.69
C ASN A 391 -7.52 2.89 -4.56
N ILE A 392 -8.69 2.54 -5.10
CA ILE A 392 -9.86 3.44 -5.22
C ILE A 392 -10.34 4.06 -3.90
N HIS A 393 -9.96 3.49 -2.76
CA HIS A 393 -10.22 4.09 -1.46
C HIS A 393 -9.43 5.38 -1.22
N LEU A 394 -8.34 5.63 -1.95
CA LEU A 394 -7.56 6.87 -1.90
C LEU A 394 -8.20 8.01 -2.71
N ASP A 395 -9.19 7.70 -3.55
CA ASP A 395 -9.82 8.68 -4.43
C ASP A 395 -10.42 9.83 -3.62
N SER A 396 -10.26 11.05 -4.14
CA SER A 396 -10.70 12.29 -3.50
C SER A 396 -10.07 12.57 -2.12
N ASN A 397 -8.98 11.86 -1.75
CA ASN A 397 -8.21 12.10 -0.53
C ASN A 397 -6.73 12.37 -0.81
N TYR A 398 -6.25 12.08 -2.02
CA TYR A 398 -4.90 12.36 -2.48
C TYR A 398 -4.92 12.96 -3.88
N THR A 399 -3.96 13.84 -4.16
CA THR A 399 -3.83 14.49 -5.47
C THR A 399 -3.15 13.55 -6.46
N ILE A 400 -3.84 13.16 -7.53
CA ILE A 400 -3.24 12.43 -8.66
C ILE A 400 -2.74 13.46 -9.67
N PHE A 401 -1.43 13.55 -9.87
CA PHE A 401 -0.83 14.58 -10.72
C PHE A 401 -0.10 14.04 -11.96
N GLY A 402 -0.11 12.72 -12.17
CA GLY A 402 0.44 12.11 -13.37
C GLY A 402 0.10 10.63 -13.51
N GLU A 403 0.63 10.04 -14.57
CA GLU A 403 0.52 8.61 -14.88
C GLU A 403 1.82 8.07 -15.49
N VAL A 404 2.15 6.83 -15.14
CA VAL A 404 3.23 6.07 -15.78
C VAL A 404 2.79 5.72 -17.20
N ILE A 405 3.51 6.24 -18.20
CA ILE A 405 3.27 5.96 -19.63
C ILE A 405 4.23 4.91 -20.20
N ASP A 406 5.34 4.66 -19.52
CA ASP A 406 6.30 3.59 -19.83
C ASP A 406 7.01 3.13 -18.56
N GLY A 407 7.40 1.85 -18.48
CA GLY A 407 8.09 1.29 -17.31
C GLY A 407 7.18 0.82 -16.17
N MET A 408 5.89 0.55 -16.41
CA MET A 408 4.99 0.03 -15.36
C MET A 408 5.47 -1.31 -14.77
N GLY A 409 6.08 -2.17 -15.61
CA GLY A 409 6.71 -3.41 -15.15
C GLY A 409 7.90 -3.18 -14.21
N VAL A 410 8.60 -2.04 -14.34
CA VAL A 410 9.66 -1.62 -13.42
C VAL A 410 9.02 -1.13 -12.12
N ALA A 411 8.00 -0.28 -12.20
CA ALA A 411 7.30 0.25 -11.02
C ALA A 411 6.73 -0.85 -10.10
N ILE A 412 6.20 -1.94 -10.69
CA ILE A 412 5.69 -3.11 -9.93
C ILE A 412 6.82 -3.87 -9.23
N LYS A 413 8.04 -3.87 -9.79
CA LYS A 413 9.21 -4.58 -9.27
C LYS A 413 10.06 -3.74 -8.32
N LEU A 414 9.69 -2.48 -8.08
CA LEU A 414 10.36 -1.66 -7.08
C LEU A 414 10.30 -2.35 -5.72
N GLU A 415 11.40 -2.25 -5.00
CA GLU A 415 11.64 -2.78 -3.67
C GLU A 415 11.91 -1.63 -2.71
N GLN A 416 11.74 -1.90 -1.42
CA GLN A 416 12.09 -0.93 -0.41
C GLN A 416 13.60 -0.63 -0.47
N ASN A 417 13.95 0.65 -0.53
CA ASN A 417 15.29 1.24 -0.76
C ASN A 417 15.81 1.29 -2.18
N ASP A 418 15.01 0.90 -3.18
CA ASP A 418 15.36 1.28 -4.54
C ASP A 418 15.51 2.79 -4.66
N LYS A 419 16.48 3.21 -5.48
CA LYS A 419 16.83 4.63 -5.64
C LYS A 419 16.30 5.15 -6.96
N VAL A 420 15.88 6.41 -6.95
CA VAL A 420 15.90 7.25 -8.15
C VAL A 420 17.35 7.71 -8.33
N ILE A 421 18.02 7.18 -9.34
CA ILE A 421 19.40 7.54 -9.70
C ILE A 421 19.40 8.96 -10.27
N SER A 422 18.52 9.22 -11.23
CA SER A 422 18.31 10.54 -11.82
C SER A 422 16.83 10.76 -12.18
N ALA A 423 16.44 12.04 -12.22
CA ALA A 423 15.14 12.48 -12.72
C ALA A 423 15.33 13.61 -13.73
N GLU A 424 14.66 13.53 -14.88
CA GLU A 424 14.85 14.47 -16.00
C GLU A 424 13.51 14.81 -16.69
N ILE A 425 13.37 16.05 -17.16
CA ILE A 425 12.23 16.47 -17.99
C ILE A 425 12.58 16.20 -19.46
N LEU A 426 11.76 15.41 -20.17
CA LEU A 426 12.04 14.97 -21.54
C LEU A 426 11.56 15.95 -22.63
N ARG A 427 10.66 16.89 -22.34
CA ARG A 427 10.15 17.88 -23.32
C ARG A 427 9.90 19.24 -22.67
N LYS A 428 10.38 20.32 -23.31
CA LYS A 428 10.00 21.72 -23.07
C LYS A 428 9.16 22.25 -24.22
#